data_AF-A0A7X8M904-F1
#
_entry.id   AF-A0A7X8M904-F1
#
_cell.length_a   1.000
_cell.length_b   1.000
_cell.length_c   1.000
_cell.angle_alpha   90.00
_cell.angle_beta   90.00
_cell.angle_gamma   90.00
#
_symmetry.space_group_name_H-M   'P 1'
#
loop_
_entity.id
_entity.type
_entity.pdbx_description
1 polymer ?
#
loop_
_entity_poly.entity_id
_entity_poly.type
_entity_poly.pdbx_seq_one_letter_code
_entity_poly.pdbx_strand_id
1 'polypeptide(L)'
;MKRFMICVVAVMMAASLSFGQKKSDCPDKARLCKALQGYKECLKSENLGVRTSALYQLAKLKSCFPALDLSEMMLAVDQVCKKDKEPIVRAQANLTYAYIADDSLCAKVKTTATDTPVEFFNRVQTELALRD
;
A
#
# COMPACT_ATOMS: atom_id res chain seq x y z
N MET A 1 -28.46 0.40 56.64
CA MET A 1 -27.12 -0.18 56.41
C MET A 1 -27.23 -1.67 56.12
N LYS A 2 -27.25 -2.07 54.85
CA LYS A 2 -27.00 -3.46 54.40
C LYS A 2 -26.30 -3.36 53.05
N ARG A 3 -25.21 -4.12 52.94
CA ARG A 3 -24.07 -3.90 52.05
C ARG A 3 -24.29 -4.57 50.69
N PHE A 4 -23.94 -3.83 49.65
CA PHE A 4 -23.37 -4.24 48.36
C PHE A 4 -23.45 -5.72 47.97
N MET A 5 -24.28 -6.02 46.96
CA MET A 5 -24.07 -7.17 46.09
C MET A 5 -24.64 -6.87 44.69
N ILE A 6 -23.99 -5.94 43.98
CA ILE A 6 -24.16 -5.79 42.53
C ILE A 6 -23.14 -6.74 41.91
N CYS A 7 -23.60 -7.95 41.56
CA CYS A 7 -22.82 -8.92 40.82
C CYS A 7 -22.49 -8.33 39.44
N VAL A 8 -21.22 -7.93 39.29
CA VAL A 8 -20.58 -7.59 38.01
C VAL A 8 -20.49 -8.87 37.18
N VAL A 9 -21.55 -9.20 36.45
CA VAL A 9 -21.56 -10.31 35.49
C VAL A 9 -22.13 -9.80 34.16
N ALA A 10 -21.36 -8.95 33.48
CA ALA A 10 -21.58 -8.64 32.05
C ALA A 10 -20.37 -7.97 31.36
N VAL A 11 -19.16 -8.04 31.92
CA VAL A 11 -17.95 -7.42 31.30
C VAL A 11 -17.08 -8.44 30.55
N MET A 12 -17.42 -9.74 30.55
CA MET A 12 -16.58 -10.80 29.95
C MET A 12 -17.13 -11.42 28.66
N MET A 13 -17.98 -10.72 27.90
CA MET A 13 -18.39 -11.18 26.55
C MET A 13 -18.11 -10.17 25.43
N ALA A 14 -17.15 -9.25 25.63
CA ALA A 14 -16.62 -8.41 24.55
C ALA A 14 -15.21 -8.83 24.09
N ALA A 15 -14.62 -9.88 24.67
CA ALA A 15 -13.23 -10.28 24.39
C ALA A 15 -13.08 -11.39 23.33
N SER A 16 -14.17 -11.88 22.73
CA SER A 16 -14.14 -13.01 21.77
C SER A 16 -14.54 -12.66 20.33
N LEU A 17 -14.79 -11.39 20.02
CA LEU A 17 -14.79 -10.90 18.63
C LEU A 17 -13.44 -10.28 18.28
N SER A 18 -12.36 -10.98 18.62
CA SER A 18 -11.14 -10.86 17.82
C SER A 18 -11.46 -11.49 16.47
N PHE A 19 -12.11 -10.72 15.59
CA PHE A 19 -11.91 -10.87 14.16
C PHE A 19 -10.42 -10.62 13.93
N GLY A 20 -9.61 -11.64 14.24
CA GLY A 20 -8.25 -11.71 13.77
C GLY A 20 -8.38 -11.68 12.26
N GLN A 21 -8.23 -10.49 11.67
CA GLN A 21 -7.97 -10.35 10.26
C GLN A 21 -6.73 -11.19 10.04
N LYS A 22 -6.94 -12.41 9.53
CA LYS A 22 -5.89 -13.33 9.12
C LYS A 22 -4.98 -12.47 8.26
N LYS A 23 -3.73 -12.21 8.71
CA LYS A 23 -2.74 -11.52 7.89
C LYS A 23 -2.84 -12.17 6.52
N SER A 24 -3.13 -11.38 5.49
CA SER A 24 -3.22 -11.91 4.13
C SER A 24 -1.92 -12.68 3.90
N ASP A 25 -2.02 -13.99 3.70
CA ASP A 25 -0.87 -14.73 3.23
C ASP A 25 -0.46 -14.08 1.90
N CYS A 26 0.85 -13.92 1.68
CA CYS A 26 1.35 -13.46 0.39
C CYS A 26 0.75 -14.35 -0.72
N PRO A 27 0.25 -13.77 -1.83
CA PRO A 27 -0.25 -14.57 -2.95
C PRO A 27 0.79 -15.59 -3.38
N ASP A 28 0.33 -16.75 -3.87
CA ASP A 28 1.25 -17.73 -4.43
C ASP A 28 2.10 -17.11 -5.56
N LYS A 29 3.32 -17.63 -5.71
CA LYS A 29 4.33 -17.05 -6.60
C LYS A 29 3.82 -16.88 -8.03
N ALA A 30 3.04 -17.82 -8.55
CA ALA A 30 2.54 -17.76 -9.92
C ALA A 30 1.53 -16.63 -10.12
N ARG A 31 0.58 -16.45 -9.18
CA ARG A 31 -0.36 -15.33 -9.20
C ARG A 31 0.34 -14.00 -9.08
N LEU A 32 1.32 -13.91 -8.19
CA LEU A 32 2.12 -12.70 -7.99
C LEU A 32 2.89 -12.34 -9.27
N CYS A 33 3.63 -13.27 -9.87
CA CYS A 33 4.33 -13.06 -11.13
C CYS A 33 3.40 -12.57 -12.24
N LYS A 34 2.21 -13.17 -12.36
CA LYS A 34 1.20 -12.76 -13.34
C LYS A 34 0.70 -11.33 -13.09
N ALA A 35 0.44 -10.97 -11.83
CA ALA A 35 -0.01 -9.63 -11.47
C ALA A 35 1.08 -8.58 -11.78
N LEU A 36 2.34 -8.85 -11.40
CA LEU A 36 3.47 -7.96 -11.67
C LEU A 36 3.68 -7.77 -13.18
N GLN A 37 3.59 -8.83 -13.98
CA GLN A 37 3.65 -8.71 -15.44
C GLN A 37 2.49 -7.86 -15.99
N GLY A 38 1.27 -8.06 -15.47
CA GLY A 38 0.12 -7.23 -15.81
C GLY A 38 0.37 -5.75 -15.51
N TYR A 39 0.93 -5.43 -14.34
CA TYR A 39 1.29 -4.05 -14.00
C TYR A 39 2.38 -3.48 -14.91
N LYS A 40 3.41 -4.27 -15.30
CA LYS A 40 4.42 -3.84 -16.28
C LYS A 40 3.78 -3.44 -17.61
N GLU A 41 2.76 -4.16 -18.08
CA GLU A 41 2.04 -3.79 -19.31
C GLU A 41 1.13 -2.58 -19.10
N CYS A 42 0.45 -2.48 -17.95
CA CYS A 42 -0.36 -1.30 -17.63
C CYS A 42 0.46 0.00 -17.61
N LEU A 43 1.71 -0.04 -17.13
CA LEU A 43 2.61 1.12 -17.13
C LEU A 43 2.97 1.62 -18.54
N LYS A 44 2.77 0.80 -19.58
CA LYS A 44 2.99 1.17 -21.00
C LYS A 44 1.71 1.63 -21.70
N SER A 45 0.56 1.62 -21.01
CA SER A 45 -0.72 1.97 -21.63
C SER A 45 -0.75 3.42 -22.10
N GLU A 46 -1.41 3.71 -23.21
CA GLU A 46 -1.68 5.10 -23.63
C GLU A 46 -2.63 5.84 -22.68
N ASN A 47 -3.43 5.10 -21.90
CA ASN A 47 -4.38 5.68 -20.96
C ASN A 47 -3.67 6.11 -19.66
N LEU A 48 -3.73 7.40 -19.35
CA LEU A 48 -3.17 8.00 -18.14
C LEU A 48 -3.67 7.28 -16.87
N GLY A 49 -4.98 7.05 -16.77
CA GLY A 49 -5.61 6.40 -15.62
C GLY A 49 -5.14 4.96 -15.39
N VAL A 50 -4.82 4.23 -16.46
CA VAL A 50 -4.27 2.87 -16.36
C VAL A 50 -2.85 2.91 -15.78
N ARG A 51 -2.01 3.85 -16.23
CA ARG A 51 -0.64 4.01 -15.73
C ARG A 51 -0.63 4.43 -14.26
N THR A 52 -1.42 5.44 -13.89
CA THR A 52 -1.52 5.91 -12.49
C THR A 52 -2.10 4.85 -11.56
N SER A 53 -3.11 4.09 -12.02
CA SER A 53 -3.65 2.96 -11.26
C SER A 53 -2.60 1.88 -11.01
N ALA A 54 -1.80 1.51 -12.01
CA ALA A 54 -0.74 0.52 -11.85
C ALA A 54 0.31 0.94 -10.81
N LEU A 55 0.71 2.21 -10.80
CA LEU A 55 1.62 2.78 -9.81
C LEU A 55 1.06 2.69 -8.39
N TYR A 56 -0.23 2.98 -8.21
CA TYR A 56 -0.89 2.84 -6.91
C TYR A 56 -1.01 1.38 -6.46
N GLN A 57 -1.39 0.46 -7.37
CA GLN A 57 -1.50 -0.95 -7.03
C GLN A 57 -0.16 -1.56 -6.61
N LEU A 58 0.95 -1.13 -7.21
CA LEU A 58 2.29 -1.54 -6.80
C LEU A 58 2.64 -1.05 -5.39
N ALA A 59 2.33 0.20 -5.07
CA ALA A 59 2.54 0.74 -3.72
C ALA A 59 1.65 0.01 -2.69
N LYS A 60 0.39 -0.25 -3.04
CA LYS A 60 -0.52 -1.05 -2.21
C LYS A 60 -0.02 -2.48 -1.99
N LEU A 61 0.53 -3.11 -3.02
CA LEU A 61 1.12 -4.44 -2.91
C LEU A 61 2.30 -4.46 -1.92
N LYS A 62 3.21 -3.49 -2.01
CA LYS A 62 4.31 -3.33 -1.03
C LYS A 62 3.79 -3.05 0.39
N SER A 63 2.75 -2.22 0.52
CA SER A 63 2.11 -1.92 1.80
C SER A 63 1.53 -3.18 2.47
N CYS A 64 0.84 -4.03 1.70
CA CYS A 64 0.28 -5.30 2.15
C CYS A 64 1.36 -6.35 2.46
N PHE A 65 2.44 -6.36 1.68
CA PHE A 65 3.53 -7.33 1.79
C PHE A 65 4.89 -6.63 1.86
N PRO A 66 5.28 -6.05 3.01
CA PRO A 66 6.49 -5.24 3.11
C PRO A 66 7.78 -5.98 2.75
N ALA A 67 7.83 -7.29 3.00
CA ALA A 67 8.98 -8.14 2.66
C ALA A 67 9.01 -8.59 1.19
N LEU A 68 8.04 -8.18 0.36
CA LEU A 68 8.00 -8.55 -1.04
C LEU A 68 9.13 -7.85 -1.82
N ASP A 69 9.92 -8.66 -2.54
CA ASP A 69 10.90 -8.14 -3.49
C ASP A 69 10.20 -7.61 -4.76
N LEU A 70 10.40 -6.32 -5.02
CA LEU A 70 9.89 -5.61 -6.18
C LEU A 70 11.02 -5.01 -7.04
N SER A 71 12.26 -5.49 -6.89
CA SER A 71 13.44 -4.95 -7.58
C SER A 71 13.25 -4.88 -9.10
N GLU A 72 12.65 -5.91 -9.72
CA GLU A 72 12.33 -5.87 -11.15
C GLU A 72 11.30 -4.81 -11.53
N MET A 73 10.32 -4.55 -10.65
CA MET A 73 9.33 -3.51 -10.90
C MET A 73 9.93 -2.12 -10.77
N MET A 74 10.91 -1.94 -9.88
CA MET A 74 11.60 -0.66 -9.70
C MET A 74 12.26 -0.19 -10.99
N LEU A 75 12.81 -1.09 -11.82
CA LEU A 75 13.35 -0.73 -13.13
C LEU A 75 12.27 -0.20 -14.09
N ALA A 76 11.09 -0.81 -14.10
CA ALA A 76 9.97 -0.35 -14.91
C ALA A 76 9.43 1.00 -14.40
N VAL A 77 9.31 1.18 -13.08
CA VAL A 77 8.89 2.44 -12.47
C VAL A 77 9.90 3.55 -12.74
N ASP A 78 11.21 3.30 -12.65
CA ASP A 78 12.25 4.27 -12.96
C ASP A 78 12.18 4.78 -14.41
N GLN A 79 11.84 3.90 -15.36
CA GLN A 79 11.58 4.33 -16.74
C GLN A 79 10.40 5.29 -16.83
N VAL A 80 9.32 5.02 -16.09
CA VAL A 80 8.14 5.91 -16.03
C VAL A 80 8.51 7.25 -15.39
N CYS A 81 9.30 7.26 -14.30
CA CYS A 81 9.79 8.49 -13.66
C CYS A 81 10.50 9.42 -14.66
N LYS A 82 11.30 8.83 -15.56
CA LYS A 82 12.17 9.58 -16.49
C LYS A 82 11.48 9.95 -17.80
N LYS A 83 10.58 9.11 -18.30
CA LYS A 83 10.14 9.14 -19.71
C LYS A 83 8.64 9.28 -19.93
N ASP A 84 7.79 9.17 -18.90
CA ASP A 84 6.36 9.36 -19.13
C ASP A 84 6.08 10.78 -19.64
N LYS A 85 5.21 10.90 -20.65
CA LYS A 85 4.84 12.19 -21.24
C LYS A 85 4.10 13.08 -20.23
N GLU A 86 3.34 12.48 -19.33
CA GLU A 86 2.48 13.19 -18.39
C GLU A 86 3.21 13.50 -17.07
N PRO A 87 3.33 14.79 -16.67
CA PRO A 87 4.01 15.15 -15.43
C PRO A 87 3.44 14.48 -14.18
N ILE A 88 2.11 14.32 -14.13
CA ILE A 88 1.44 13.67 -12.98
C ILE A 88 1.83 12.20 -12.85
N VAL A 89 2.01 11.50 -13.96
CA VAL A 89 2.43 10.09 -13.94
C VAL A 89 3.89 9.99 -13.49
N ARG A 90 4.77 10.89 -13.95
CA ARG A 90 6.16 10.96 -13.46
C ARG A 90 6.22 11.24 -11.95
N ALA A 91 5.41 12.18 -11.45
CA ALA A 91 5.35 12.50 -10.02
C ALA A 91 4.91 11.29 -9.18
N GLN A 92 3.83 10.61 -9.58
CA GLN A 92 3.37 9.40 -8.89
C GLN A 92 4.37 8.26 -8.99
N ALA A 93 5.07 8.12 -10.12
CA ALA A 93 6.11 7.10 -10.28
C ALA A 93 7.28 7.34 -9.33
N ASN A 94 7.71 8.60 -9.15
CA ASN A 94 8.75 8.95 -8.17
C ASN A 94 8.31 8.59 -6.74
N LEU A 95 7.07 8.89 -6.37
CA LEU A 95 6.53 8.53 -5.06
C LEU A 95 6.41 7.03 -4.86
N THR A 96 5.93 6.29 -5.86
CA THR A 96 5.88 4.82 -5.83
C THR A 96 7.29 4.23 -5.71
N TYR A 97 8.28 4.76 -6.45
CA TYR A 97 9.65 4.31 -6.38
C TYR A 97 10.23 4.51 -4.97
N ALA A 98 10.12 5.72 -4.42
CA ALA A 98 10.59 6.05 -3.07
C ALA A 98 9.90 5.17 -2.02
N TYR A 99 8.60 4.94 -2.16
CA TYR A 99 7.83 4.09 -1.26
C TYR A 99 8.25 2.61 -1.31
N ILE A 100 8.53 2.07 -2.49
CA ILE A 100 8.98 0.68 -2.65
C ILE A 100 10.40 0.50 -2.12
N ALA A 101 11.28 1.47 -2.35
CA ALA A 101 12.69 1.42 -1.98
C ALA A 101 12.94 1.57 -0.47
N ASP A 102 11.97 2.09 0.28
CA ASP A 102 12.15 2.44 1.68
C ASP A 102 11.14 1.74 2.60
N ASP A 103 11.62 0.71 3.28
CA ASP A 103 10.83 -0.05 4.25
C ASP A 103 10.36 0.80 5.44
N SER A 104 11.12 1.83 5.84
CA SER A 104 10.72 2.75 6.91
C SER A 104 9.54 3.63 6.48
N LEU A 105 9.51 4.06 5.21
CA LEU A 105 8.39 4.81 4.64
C LEU A 105 7.15 3.92 4.55
N CYS A 106 7.32 2.69 4.08
CA CYS A 106 6.26 1.68 4.03
C CYS A 106 5.71 1.34 5.42
N ALA A 107 6.55 1.36 6.46
CA ALA A 107 6.10 1.15 7.84
C ALA A 107 5.22 2.30 8.36
N LYS A 108 5.54 3.55 7.99
CA LYS A 108 4.81 4.76 8.43
C LYS A 108 3.52 5.00 7.64
N VAL A 109 3.55 4.86 6.32
CA VAL A 109 2.39 5.11 5.46
C VAL A 109 1.78 3.79 5.02
N LYS A 110 0.71 3.34 5.69
CA LYS A 110 -0.06 2.16 5.29
C LYS A 110 -1.25 2.53 4.42
N THR A 111 -1.52 1.69 3.43
CA THR A 111 -2.75 1.73 2.64
C THR A 111 -3.92 1.17 3.45
N THR A 112 -5.07 1.83 3.38
CA THR A 112 -6.34 1.37 3.95
C THR A 112 -7.29 0.87 2.85
N ALA A 113 -8.39 0.23 3.24
CA ALA A 113 -9.39 -0.25 2.27
C ALA A 113 -10.14 0.90 1.58
N THR A 114 -10.19 2.08 2.19
CA THR A 114 -10.91 3.26 1.70
C THR A 114 -10.00 4.29 1.04
N ASP A 115 -8.69 4.07 1.01
CA ASP A 115 -7.75 5.04 0.45
C ASP A 115 -7.97 5.25 -1.05
N THR A 116 -8.14 6.50 -1.43
CA THR A 116 -7.96 6.92 -2.81
C THR A 116 -6.45 7.01 -3.15
N PRO A 117 -6.07 6.82 -4.43
CA PRO A 117 -4.68 7.01 -4.85
C PRO A 117 -4.12 8.39 -4.48
N VAL A 118 -4.94 9.44 -4.56
CA VAL A 118 -4.55 10.82 -4.25
C VAL A 118 -4.20 10.98 -2.78
N GLU A 119 -5.06 10.51 -1.87
CA GLU A 119 -4.81 10.59 -0.42
C GLU A 119 -3.57 9.79 -0.02
N PHE A 120 -3.37 8.60 -0.62
CA PHE A 120 -2.17 7.81 -0.38
C PHE A 120 -0.90 8.57 -0.80
N PHE A 121 -0.85 9.07 -2.03
CA PHE A 121 0.34 9.77 -2.53
C PHE A 121 0.61 11.08 -1.78
N ASN A 122 -0.44 11.79 -1.34
CA ASN A 122 -0.28 12.96 -0.48
C ASN A 122 0.38 12.59 0.85
N ARG A 123 -0.01 11.48 1.50
CA ARG A 123 0.64 11.02 2.73
C ARG A 123 2.10 10.61 2.52
N VAL A 124 2.39 9.92 1.41
CA VAL A 124 3.77 9.57 1.04
C VAL A 124 4.62 10.84 0.87
N GLN A 125 4.12 11.83 0.14
CA GLN A 125 4.80 13.11 -0.06
C GLN A 125 5.02 13.85 1.27
N THR A 126 4.02 13.91 2.14
CA THR A 126 4.14 14.54 3.47
C THR A 126 5.21 13.87 4.31
N GLU A 127 5.21 12.54 4.41
CA GLU A 127 6.22 11.80 5.18
C GLU A 127 7.63 11.90 4.60
N LEU A 128 7.76 12.11 3.29
CA LEU A 128 9.05 12.43 2.67
C LEU A 128 9.52 13.83 3.03
N ALA A 129 8.62 14.82 3.01
CA ALA A 129 8.94 16.22 3.33
C ALA A 129 9.29 16.44 4.81
N LEU A 130 8.84 15.56 5.71
CA LEU A 130 9.16 15.61 7.15
C LEU A 130 10.54 15.00 7.50
N ARG A 131 11.32 14.56 6.51
CA ARG A 131 12.65 13.96 6.71
C ARG A 131 13.79 14.97 6.62
N ASP A 132 13.50 16.15 6.10
CA ASP A 132 14.39 17.31 6.02
C ASP A 132 14.38 18.08 7.36
#